data_AF-A0A950FV97-F1
#
_entry.id   AF-A0A950FV97-F1
#
_cell.length_a   1.000
_cell.length_b   1.000
_cell.length_c   1.000
_cell.angle_alpha   90.00
_cell.angle_beta   90.00
_cell.angle_gamma   90.00
#
_symmetry.space_group_name_H-M   'P 1'
#
loop_
_entity.id
_entity.type
_entity.pdbx_description
1 polymer ?
#
loop_
_entity_poly.entity_id
_entity_poly.type
_entity_poly.pdbx_seq_one_letter_code
_entity_poly.pdbx_strand_id
1 'polypeptide(L)'
;MIDVMDKHFQEVLHLDSAQSLEFTLANRIVSLGGAAVLVILSVVAARSLGLEFLPKLEEGNFWIRASFPPTISLEEAEGYSNRMRQIIGSFPEVQTVLSQFGRPDDGTDTTGFFNLELDVPLKPFDTWPSGVNKEKLTEQISAALRWPFVGIDFNFSQNIEDNVEEAASGVKGQNSIKLFGNDLEALQKTAYQIKTVLQTVAGMTDLSVFDAFGQPTVNIDIDRNVAARYGLAPGDINSTVQAAIGSQTAGNLYECGSDRNFPCFIGNEPRGPPLTRRWRSIAVR
;
A
#
# COMPACT_ATOMS: atom_id res chain seq x y z
N MET A 1 -11.23 -57.17 18.68
CA MET A 1 -10.97 -57.06 17.23
C MET A 1 -9.88 -56.04 16.93
N ILE A 2 -9.84 -54.89 17.62
CA ILE A 2 -8.78 -53.87 17.51
C ILE A 2 -7.41 -54.38 18.01
N ASP A 3 -7.34 -55.08 19.16
CA ASP A 3 -6.07 -55.63 19.70
C ASP A 3 -5.37 -56.68 18.82
N VAL A 4 -6.13 -57.45 18.04
CA VAL A 4 -5.57 -58.50 17.17
C VAL A 4 -4.99 -57.89 15.89
N MET A 5 -5.62 -56.82 15.40
CA MET A 5 -5.15 -56.07 14.24
C MET A 5 -3.88 -55.29 14.55
N ASP A 6 -3.76 -54.78 15.78
CA ASP A 6 -2.57 -54.07 16.26
C ASP A 6 -1.37 -55.01 16.44
N LYS A 7 -1.56 -56.21 17.03
CA LYS A 7 -0.49 -57.22 17.13
C LYS A 7 0.02 -57.69 15.78
N HIS A 8 -0.87 -57.91 14.81
CA HIS A 8 -0.48 -58.36 13.48
C HIS A 8 0.26 -57.26 12.71
N PHE A 9 -0.15 -55.99 12.89
CA PHE A 9 0.54 -54.84 12.32
C PHE A 9 1.95 -54.67 12.92
N GLN A 10 2.09 -54.85 14.24
CA GLN A 10 3.39 -54.84 14.93
C GLN A 10 4.29 -56.00 14.47
N GLU A 11 3.76 -57.23 14.34
CA GLU A 11 4.53 -58.39 13.86
C GLU A 11 5.04 -58.21 12.42
N VAL A 12 4.21 -57.66 11.52
CA VAL A 12 4.62 -57.35 10.14
C VAL A 12 5.70 -56.27 10.11
N LEU A 13 5.53 -55.20 10.90
CA LEU A 13 6.55 -54.16 11.05
C LEU A 13 7.87 -54.72 11.59
N HIS A 14 7.83 -55.63 12.57
CA HIS A 14 9.04 -56.24 13.14
C HIS A 14 9.75 -57.18 12.16
N LEU A 15 9.01 -57.95 11.36
CA LEU A 15 9.57 -58.84 10.35
C LEU A 15 10.24 -58.07 9.21
N ASP A 16 9.58 -57.04 8.68
CA ASP A 16 10.14 -56.20 7.62
C ASP A 16 11.35 -55.38 8.10
N SER A 17 11.32 -54.93 9.37
CA SER A 17 12.44 -54.24 10.00
C SER A 17 13.67 -55.15 10.18
N ALA A 18 13.46 -56.40 10.60
CA ALA A 18 14.53 -57.36 10.81
C ALA A 18 15.24 -57.73 9.50
N GLN A 19 14.48 -57.99 8.43
CA GLN A 19 15.04 -58.29 7.10
C GLN A 19 15.79 -57.09 6.51
N SER A 20 15.25 -55.87 6.68
CA SER A 20 15.91 -54.63 6.25
C SER A 20 17.21 -54.40 7.00
N LEU A 21 17.24 -54.69 8.31
CA LEU A 21 18.44 -54.55 9.14
C LEU A 21 19.52 -55.56 8.75
N GLU A 22 19.17 -56.83 8.56
CA GLU A 22 20.10 -57.85 8.09
C GLU A 22 20.70 -57.50 6.73
N PHE A 23 19.89 -57.03 5.77
CA PHE A 23 20.35 -56.57 4.46
C PHE A 23 21.33 -55.39 4.57
N THR A 24 21.03 -54.43 5.44
CA THR A 24 21.83 -53.22 5.66
C THR A 24 23.19 -53.55 6.29
N LEU A 25 23.22 -54.49 7.25
CA LEU A 25 24.45 -54.95 7.90
C LEU A 25 25.30 -55.82 6.96
N ALA A 26 24.67 -56.67 6.15
CA ALA A 26 25.36 -57.51 5.17
C ALA A 26 25.96 -56.69 4.01
N ASN A 27 25.32 -55.59 3.61
CA ASN A 27 25.73 -54.77 2.46
C ASN A 27 26.19 -53.36 2.86
N ARG A 28 27.00 -53.26 3.92
CA ARG A 28 27.41 -51.97 4.54
C ARG A 28 27.88 -50.88 3.57
N ILE A 29 28.60 -51.24 2.49
CA ILE A 29 29.12 -50.27 1.51
C ILE A 29 27.99 -49.69 0.66
N VAL A 30 27.02 -50.52 0.27
CA VAL A 30 25.84 -50.09 -0.50
C VAL A 30 24.96 -49.20 0.37
N SER A 31 24.75 -49.56 1.65
CA SER A 31 23.96 -48.77 2.58
C SER A 31 24.61 -47.42 2.90
N LEU A 32 25.92 -47.39 3.16
CA LEU A 32 26.67 -46.13 3.36
C LEU A 32 26.71 -45.28 2.10
N GLY A 33 26.86 -45.91 0.93
CA GLY A 33 26.80 -45.24 -0.37
C GLY A 33 25.43 -44.62 -0.64
N GLY A 34 24.35 -45.36 -0.38
CA GLY A 34 22.97 -44.87 -0.49
C GLY A 34 22.68 -43.70 0.46
N ALA A 35 23.12 -43.80 1.72
CA ALA A 35 23.01 -42.71 2.68
C ALA A 35 23.79 -41.46 2.23
N ALA A 36 25.02 -41.62 1.73
CA ALA A 36 25.81 -40.52 1.19
C ALA A 36 25.15 -39.86 -0.03
N VAL A 37 24.56 -40.67 -0.92
CA VAL A 37 23.79 -40.16 -2.07
C VAL A 37 22.57 -39.36 -1.61
N LEU A 38 21.81 -39.85 -0.63
CA LEU A 38 20.68 -39.13 -0.06
C LEU A 38 21.11 -37.79 0.55
N VAL A 39 22.22 -37.77 1.30
CA VAL A 39 22.77 -36.51 1.86
C VAL A 39 23.16 -35.55 0.74
N ILE A 40 23.84 -36.02 -0.31
CA ILE A 40 24.20 -35.19 -1.46
C ILE A 40 22.96 -34.63 -2.15
N LEU A 41 21.94 -35.47 -2.39
CA LEU A 41 20.67 -35.04 -2.98
C LEU A 41 19.95 -34.01 -2.11
N SER A 42 19.93 -34.19 -0.79
CA SER A 42 19.37 -33.20 0.13
C SER A 42 20.10 -31.87 0.07
N VAL A 43 21.44 -31.86 -0.01
CA VAL A 43 22.23 -30.63 -0.14
C VAL A 43 21.96 -29.94 -1.49
N VAL A 44 21.85 -30.71 -2.57
CA VAL A 44 21.51 -30.17 -3.90
C VAL A 44 20.10 -29.59 -3.91
N ALA A 45 19.12 -30.29 -3.34
CA ALA A 45 17.73 -29.83 -3.22
C ALA A 45 17.63 -28.58 -2.34
N ALA A 46 18.35 -28.54 -1.22
CA ALA A 46 18.36 -27.38 -0.33
C ALA A 46 18.85 -26.09 -1.01
N ARG A 47 19.74 -26.21 -2.00
CA ARG A 47 20.20 -25.05 -2.80
C ARG A 47 19.16 -24.52 -3.79
N SER A 48 18.12 -25.31 -4.10
CA SER A 48 17.03 -24.88 -4.97
C SER A 48 15.88 -24.21 -4.21
N LEU A 49 15.89 -24.26 -2.88
CA LEU A 49 14.89 -23.60 -2.04
C LEU A 49 15.15 -22.10 -1.99
N GLY A 50 14.10 -21.32 -2.26
CA GLY A 50 14.10 -19.89 -2.02
C GLY A 50 14.20 -19.56 -0.53
N LEU A 51 14.72 -18.38 -0.22
CA LEU A 51 14.75 -17.84 1.13
C LEU A 51 13.75 -16.69 1.20
N GLU A 52 12.88 -16.74 2.21
CA GLU A 52 11.93 -15.69 2.54
C GLU A 52 12.08 -15.32 4.01
N PHE A 53 11.83 -14.07 4.37
CA PHE A 53 11.94 -13.61 5.75
C PHE A 53 10.79 -14.15 6.62
N LEU A 54 9.56 -14.03 6.13
CA LEU A 54 8.34 -14.52 6.75
C LEU A 54 7.43 -15.14 5.67
N PRO A 55 6.71 -16.23 5.97
CA PRO A 55 5.72 -16.76 5.05
C PRO A 55 4.57 -15.76 4.90
N LYS A 56 4.07 -15.61 3.68
CA LYS A 56 2.90 -14.76 3.42
C LYS A 56 1.69 -15.32 4.17
N LEU A 57 1.17 -14.53 5.09
CA LEU A 57 -0.06 -14.82 5.81
C LEU A 57 -1.23 -14.36 4.94
N GLU A 58 -2.20 -15.24 4.70
CA GLU A 58 -3.38 -14.86 3.96
C GLU A 58 -4.43 -14.23 4.88
N GLU A 59 -4.77 -12.96 4.63
CA GLU A 59 -5.66 -12.15 5.47
C GLU A 59 -7.09 -12.06 4.95
N GLY A 60 -7.37 -12.53 3.72
CA GLY A 60 -8.69 -12.48 3.10
C GLY A 60 -9.06 -11.12 2.50
N ASN A 61 -8.08 -10.25 2.26
CA ASN A 61 -8.29 -8.94 1.63
C ASN A 61 -7.17 -8.59 0.66
N PHE A 62 -7.40 -7.56 -0.16
CA PHE A 62 -6.33 -6.76 -0.73
C PHE A 62 -6.29 -5.40 -0.06
N TRP A 63 -5.08 -4.92 0.15
CA TRP A 63 -4.79 -3.51 0.36
C TRP A 63 -4.10 -3.01 -0.90
N ILE A 64 -4.76 -2.15 -1.67
CA ILE A 64 -4.24 -1.67 -2.95
C ILE A 64 -3.92 -0.19 -2.81
N ARG A 65 -2.64 0.14 -3.02
CA ARG A 65 -2.17 1.52 -3.06
C ARG A 65 -2.08 1.98 -4.50
N ALA A 66 -2.64 3.14 -4.79
CA ALA A 66 -2.49 3.84 -6.05
C ALA A 66 -1.74 5.16 -5.81
N SER A 67 -0.56 5.29 -6.40
CA SER A 67 0.29 6.49 -6.32
C SER A 67 0.15 7.30 -7.60
N PHE A 68 -0.44 8.49 -7.47
CA PHE A 68 -0.66 9.45 -8.53
C PHE A 68 0.54 10.39 -8.68
N PRO A 69 0.64 11.13 -9.80
CA PRO A 69 1.56 12.26 -9.89
C PRO A 69 1.33 13.26 -8.75
N PRO A 70 2.38 13.78 -8.10
CA PRO A 70 2.26 14.71 -6.97
C PRO A 70 1.42 15.97 -7.26
N THR A 71 1.25 16.31 -8.54
CA THR A 71 0.54 17.50 -9.03
C THR A 71 -0.99 17.36 -9.08
N ILE A 72 -1.55 16.18 -8.78
CA ILE A 72 -3.00 15.95 -8.89
C ILE A 72 -3.80 16.73 -7.83
N SER A 73 -5.00 17.22 -8.20
CA SER A 73 -5.95 17.83 -7.27
C SER A 73 -6.88 16.77 -6.66
N LEU A 74 -7.43 17.05 -5.48
CA LEU A 74 -8.35 16.13 -4.80
C LEU A 74 -9.60 15.84 -5.65
N GLU A 75 -10.13 16.86 -6.33
CA GLU A 75 -11.34 16.75 -7.17
C GLU A 75 -11.12 15.82 -8.36
N GLU A 76 -9.98 15.97 -9.05
CA GLU A 76 -9.63 15.09 -10.18
C GLU A 76 -9.38 13.66 -9.69
N ALA A 77 -8.64 13.53 -8.59
CA ALA A 77 -8.35 12.27 -7.94
C ALA A 77 -9.62 11.50 -7.51
N GLU A 78 -10.64 12.18 -7.00
CA GLU A 78 -11.91 11.56 -6.62
C GLU A 78 -12.55 10.83 -7.82
N GLY A 79 -12.50 11.45 -9.00
CA GLY A 79 -12.97 10.84 -10.25
C GLY A 79 -12.22 9.56 -10.63
N TYR A 80 -10.92 9.49 -10.34
CA TYR A 80 -10.12 8.27 -10.52
C TYR A 80 -10.48 7.19 -9.48
N SER A 81 -10.53 7.58 -8.20
CA SER A 81 -10.90 6.67 -7.10
C SER A 81 -12.24 5.98 -7.37
N ASN A 82 -13.27 6.74 -7.75
CA ASN A 82 -14.59 6.19 -8.05
C ASN A 82 -14.58 5.19 -9.21
N ARG A 83 -13.80 5.45 -10.27
CA ARG A 83 -13.63 4.52 -11.39
C ARG A 83 -12.89 3.26 -10.98
N MET A 84 -11.82 3.37 -10.19
CA MET A 84 -11.09 2.22 -9.65
C MET A 84 -11.99 1.33 -8.80
N ARG A 85 -12.80 1.93 -7.90
CA ARG A 85 -13.77 1.20 -7.08
C ARG A 85 -14.79 0.44 -7.90
N GLN A 86 -15.29 1.03 -8.99
CA GLN A 86 -16.23 0.37 -9.89
C GLN A 86 -15.59 -0.82 -10.62
N ILE A 87 -14.36 -0.65 -11.12
CA ILE A 87 -13.62 -1.72 -11.80
C ILE A 87 -13.34 -2.87 -10.83
N ILE A 88 -12.77 -2.58 -9.66
CA ILE A 88 -12.43 -3.61 -8.66
C ILE A 88 -13.70 -4.27 -8.11
N GLY A 89 -14.75 -3.50 -7.84
CA GLY A 89 -16.03 -4.02 -7.37
C GLY A 89 -16.81 -4.85 -8.39
N SER A 90 -16.38 -4.88 -9.66
CA SER A 90 -17.01 -5.70 -10.70
C SER A 90 -16.59 -7.18 -10.63
N PHE A 91 -15.51 -7.49 -9.92
CA PHE A 91 -15.02 -8.85 -9.75
C PHE A 91 -15.90 -9.64 -8.75
N PRO A 92 -16.36 -10.85 -9.09
CA PRO A 92 -17.29 -11.61 -8.25
C PRO A 92 -16.68 -12.04 -6.90
N GLU A 93 -15.36 -12.11 -6.79
CA GLU A 93 -14.61 -12.45 -5.58
C GLU A 93 -14.58 -11.29 -4.56
N VAL A 94 -14.75 -10.06 -5.02
CA VAL A 94 -14.69 -8.86 -4.18
C VAL A 94 -15.99 -8.66 -3.42
N GLN A 95 -15.90 -8.39 -2.11
CA GLN A 95 -17.07 -8.12 -1.27
C GLN A 95 -17.48 -6.64 -1.32
N THR A 96 -16.52 -5.75 -1.14
CA THR A 96 -16.69 -4.29 -1.22
C THR A 96 -15.36 -3.63 -1.53
N VAL A 97 -15.40 -2.33 -1.85
CA VAL A 97 -14.20 -1.50 -2.05
C VAL A 97 -14.36 -0.21 -1.28
N LEU A 98 -13.54 -0.01 -0.25
CA LEU A 98 -13.41 1.25 0.47
C LEU A 98 -12.20 2.01 -0.05
N SER A 99 -12.31 3.32 -0.17
CA SER A 99 -11.23 4.19 -0.65
C SER A 99 -10.90 5.24 0.41
N GLN A 100 -9.62 5.37 0.72
CA GLN A 100 -9.06 6.38 1.62
C GLN A 100 -8.08 7.22 0.84
N PHE A 101 -8.38 8.50 0.69
CA PHE A 101 -7.63 9.38 -0.19
C PHE A 101 -6.90 10.44 0.63
N GLY A 102 -5.59 10.59 0.43
CA GLY A 102 -4.75 11.45 1.26
C GLY A 102 -4.46 10.81 2.62
N ARG A 103 -4.75 11.55 3.69
CA ARG A 103 -4.39 11.19 5.07
C ARG A 103 -5.57 11.39 6.03
N PRO A 104 -5.61 10.66 7.15
CA PRO A 104 -6.60 10.87 8.20
C PRO A 104 -6.37 12.20 8.95
N ASP A 105 -7.43 12.70 9.58
CA ASP A 105 -7.42 13.95 10.36
C ASP A 105 -6.54 13.88 11.62
N ASP A 106 -6.27 12.67 12.12
CA ASP A 106 -5.38 12.44 13.28
C ASP A 106 -3.88 12.55 12.92
N GLY A 107 -3.55 12.60 11.63
CA GLY A 107 -2.18 12.76 11.14
C GLY A 107 -1.28 11.55 11.36
N THR A 108 -1.83 10.36 11.59
CA THR A 108 -1.06 9.12 11.71
C THR A 108 -0.38 8.72 10.40
N ASP A 109 -0.96 9.07 9.26
CA ASP A 109 -0.33 9.00 7.93
C ASP A 109 0.12 10.39 7.45
N THR A 110 1.28 10.45 6.81
CA THR A 110 1.92 11.69 6.33
C THR A 110 1.76 11.93 4.82
N THR A 111 0.99 11.10 4.13
CA THR A 111 0.78 11.19 2.68
C THR A 111 -0.09 12.39 2.28
N GLY A 112 0.02 12.79 1.00
CA GLY A 112 -0.77 13.87 0.41
C GLY A 112 -1.88 13.33 -0.51
N PHE A 113 -2.59 14.24 -1.17
CA PHE A 113 -3.65 13.93 -2.15
C PHE A 113 -3.15 13.25 -3.44
N PHE A 114 -1.94 12.71 -3.46
CA PHE A 114 -1.45 11.85 -4.53
C PHE A 114 -1.48 10.37 -4.13
N ASN A 115 -1.89 10.05 -2.90
CA ASN A 115 -1.97 8.69 -2.39
C ASN A 115 -3.44 8.28 -2.20
N LEU A 116 -3.80 7.14 -2.78
CA LEU A 116 -5.08 6.46 -2.56
C LEU A 116 -4.79 5.06 -2.02
N GLU A 117 -5.47 4.72 -0.93
CA GLU A 117 -5.49 3.38 -0.37
C GLU A 117 -6.88 2.78 -0.56
N LEU A 118 -6.93 1.55 -1.06
CA LEU A 118 -8.16 0.82 -1.32
C LEU A 118 -8.17 -0.44 -0.46
N ASP A 119 -9.12 -0.50 0.47
CA ASP A 119 -9.40 -1.70 1.25
C ASP A 119 -10.42 -2.55 0.50
N VAL A 120 -10.02 -3.77 0.16
CA VAL A 120 -10.79 -4.69 -0.68
C VAL A 120 -10.94 -6.02 0.05
N PRO A 121 -11.86 -6.14 1.02
CA PRO A 121 -12.18 -7.42 1.61
C PRO A 121 -12.74 -8.38 0.54
N LEU A 122 -12.29 -9.62 0.59
CA LEU A 122 -12.67 -10.67 -0.35
C LEU A 122 -13.76 -11.56 0.26
N LYS A 123 -14.58 -12.15 -0.60
CA LYS A 123 -15.51 -13.20 -0.20
C LYS A 123 -14.76 -14.45 0.22
N PRO A 124 -15.35 -15.32 1.06
CA PRO A 124 -14.79 -16.62 1.40
C PRO A 124 -14.36 -17.40 0.14
N PHE A 125 -13.14 -17.95 0.14
CA PHE A 125 -12.51 -18.57 -1.03
C PHE A 125 -13.31 -19.74 -1.64
N ASP A 126 -14.12 -20.42 -0.83
CA ASP A 126 -15.00 -21.51 -1.24
C ASP A 126 -16.18 -21.03 -2.12
N THR A 127 -16.49 -19.73 -2.12
CA THR A 127 -17.53 -19.12 -2.94
C THR A 127 -17.04 -18.63 -4.30
N TRP A 128 -15.73 -18.76 -4.57
CA TRP A 128 -15.13 -18.21 -5.78
C TRP A 128 -15.44 -19.05 -7.02
N PRO A 129 -15.45 -18.45 -8.21
CA PRO A 129 -15.51 -19.18 -9.48
C PRO A 129 -14.41 -20.24 -9.58
N SER A 130 -14.73 -21.41 -10.13
CA SER A 130 -13.77 -22.51 -10.24
C SER A 130 -12.52 -22.12 -11.04
N GLY A 131 -11.35 -22.41 -10.49
CA GLY A 131 -10.05 -22.14 -11.15
C GLY A 131 -9.55 -20.70 -11.02
N VAL A 132 -10.11 -19.92 -10.08
CA VAL A 132 -9.57 -18.63 -9.62
C VAL A 132 -8.98 -18.80 -8.24
N ASN A 133 -7.73 -18.39 -8.07
CA ASN A 133 -7.05 -18.23 -6.80
C ASN A 133 -6.63 -16.76 -6.62
N LYS A 134 -6.12 -16.41 -5.45
CA LYS A 134 -5.80 -15.01 -5.12
C LYS A 134 -4.76 -14.43 -6.07
N GLU A 135 -3.74 -15.20 -6.43
CA GLU A 135 -2.69 -14.77 -7.35
C GLU A 135 -3.26 -14.40 -8.73
N LYS A 136 -4.14 -15.25 -9.27
CA LYS A 136 -4.81 -14.99 -10.55
C LYS A 136 -5.76 -13.81 -10.47
N LEU A 137 -6.45 -13.63 -9.34
CA LEU A 137 -7.28 -12.45 -9.11
C LEU A 137 -6.43 -11.17 -9.05
N THR A 138 -5.27 -11.20 -8.39
CA THR A 138 -4.30 -10.09 -8.38
C THR A 138 -3.86 -9.73 -9.79
N GLU A 139 -3.50 -10.72 -10.62
CA GLU A 139 -3.13 -10.49 -12.02
C GLU A 139 -4.28 -9.87 -12.83
N GLN A 140 -5.51 -10.34 -12.63
CA GLN A 140 -6.69 -9.83 -13.32
C GLN A 140 -7.01 -8.39 -12.92
N ILE A 141 -7.00 -8.07 -11.62
CA ILE A 141 -7.22 -6.71 -11.12
C ILE A 141 -6.09 -5.79 -11.59
N SER A 142 -4.83 -6.21 -11.46
CA SER A 142 -3.67 -5.44 -11.94
C SER A 142 -3.78 -5.13 -13.44
N ALA A 143 -4.15 -6.12 -14.26
CA ALA A 143 -4.35 -5.92 -15.70
C ALA A 143 -5.53 -4.98 -16.01
N ALA A 144 -6.63 -5.07 -15.26
CA ALA A 144 -7.79 -4.20 -15.40
C ALA A 144 -7.50 -2.74 -15.02
N LEU A 145 -6.58 -2.51 -14.07
CA LEU A 145 -6.16 -1.17 -13.65
C LEU A 145 -5.06 -0.58 -14.54
N ARG A 146 -4.19 -1.40 -15.12
CA ARG A 146 -2.99 -0.92 -15.85
C ARG A 146 -3.28 -0.02 -17.05
N TRP A 147 -4.26 -0.38 -17.89
CA TRP A 147 -4.55 0.36 -19.12
C TRP A 147 -5.38 1.65 -18.91
N PRO A 148 -6.43 1.66 -18.07
CA PRO A 148 -7.22 2.87 -17.85
C PRO A 148 -6.50 3.97 -17.05
N PHE A 149 -5.45 3.62 -16.31
CA PHE A 149 -4.81 4.48 -15.32
C PHE A 149 -3.32 4.66 -15.61
N VAL A 150 -2.99 5.17 -16.80
CA VAL A 150 -1.61 5.44 -17.20
C VAL A 150 -1.01 6.55 -16.31
N GLY A 151 0.21 6.30 -15.81
CA GLY A 151 0.92 7.25 -14.93
C GLY A 151 0.57 7.11 -13.45
N ILE A 152 -0.21 6.09 -13.07
CA ILE A 152 -0.50 5.72 -11.69
C ILE A 152 0.22 4.40 -11.42
N ASP A 153 1.09 4.39 -10.41
CA ASP A 153 1.76 3.18 -9.95
C ASP A 153 0.85 2.48 -8.92
N PHE A 154 0.66 1.16 -9.09
CA PHE A 154 -0.14 0.34 -8.18
C PHE A 154 0.75 -0.62 -7.40
N ASN A 155 0.45 -0.79 -6.12
CA ASN A 155 1.08 -1.77 -5.25
C ASN A 155 0.00 -2.59 -4.51
N PHE A 156 0.16 -3.91 -4.52
CA PHE A 156 -0.77 -4.84 -3.89
C PHE A 156 -0.15 -5.46 -2.63
N SER A 157 -0.85 -5.33 -1.51
CA SER A 157 -0.49 -5.91 -0.21
C SER A 157 -1.75 -6.35 0.55
N GLN A 158 -1.65 -6.48 1.87
CA GLN A 158 -2.72 -6.86 2.79
C GLN A 158 -2.67 -5.96 4.03
N ASN A 159 -3.73 -5.90 4.82
CA ASN A 159 -3.89 -4.85 5.84
C ASN A 159 -2.82 -4.92 6.94
N ILE A 160 -2.51 -6.11 7.43
CA ILE A 160 -1.50 -6.31 8.48
C ILE A 160 -0.11 -6.32 7.85
N GLU A 161 0.06 -7.00 6.70
CA GLU A 161 1.32 -7.03 5.94
C GLU A 161 1.83 -5.61 5.61
N ASP A 162 0.99 -4.72 5.04
CA ASP A 162 1.37 -3.34 4.66
C ASP A 162 1.90 -2.55 5.85
N ASN A 163 1.17 -2.60 6.98
CA ASN A 163 1.53 -1.89 8.20
C ASN A 163 2.83 -2.43 8.82
N VAL A 164 3.06 -3.74 8.79
CA VAL A 164 4.29 -4.35 9.30
C VAL A 164 5.48 -4.00 8.40
N GLU A 165 5.31 -4.05 7.09
CA GLU A 165 6.34 -3.68 6.12
C GLU A 165 6.74 -2.21 6.23
N GLU A 166 5.75 -1.33 6.37
CA GLU A 166 5.98 0.09 6.59
C GLU A 166 6.69 0.36 7.90
N ALA A 167 6.24 -0.25 9.00
CA ALA A 167 6.87 -0.09 10.31
C ALA A 167 8.33 -0.59 10.31
N ALA A 168 8.63 -1.66 9.58
CA ALA A 168 9.97 -2.26 9.54
C ALA A 168 10.92 -1.51 8.60
N SER A 169 10.46 -1.13 7.41
CA SER A 169 11.32 -0.58 6.35
C SER A 169 11.25 0.94 6.24
N GLY A 170 10.22 1.56 6.80
CA GLY A 170 9.89 2.99 6.66
C GLY A 170 9.33 3.36 5.29
N VAL A 171 9.07 2.38 4.43
CA VAL A 171 8.36 2.55 3.16
C VAL A 171 7.37 1.41 2.97
N LYS A 172 6.39 1.65 2.11
CA LYS A 172 5.28 0.73 1.90
C LYS A 172 5.63 -0.20 0.74
N GLY A 173 6.01 -1.43 1.07
CA GLY A 173 6.46 -2.47 0.13
C GLY A 173 7.55 -3.37 0.70
N GLN A 174 7.60 -4.62 0.19
CA GLN A 174 8.46 -5.70 0.69
C GLN A 174 9.96 -5.38 0.68
N ASN A 175 10.43 -4.58 -0.27
CA ASN A 175 11.83 -4.22 -0.42
C ASN A 175 11.98 -2.75 -0.79
N SER A 176 13.09 -2.14 -0.38
CA SER A 176 13.37 -0.74 -0.68
C SER A 176 14.84 -0.47 -0.97
N ILE A 177 15.08 0.51 -1.85
CA ILE A 177 16.40 1.05 -2.12
C ILE A 177 16.41 2.50 -1.67
N LYS A 178 17.27 2.81 -0.72
CA LYS A 178 17.39 4.15 -0.15
C LYS A 178 18.60 4.85 -0.76
N LEU A 179 18.36 5.96 -1.47
CA LEU A 179 19.41 6.81 -2.01
C LEU A 179 19.66 7.96 -1.06
N PHE A 180 20.92 8.19 -0.71
CA PHE A 180 21.34 9.26 0.21
C PHE A 180 22.25 10.25 -0.53
N GLY A 181 21.99 11.54 -0.33
CA GLY A 181 22.77 12.62 -0.94
C GLY A 181 22.13 13.98 -0.68
N ASN A 182 22.83 15.03 -1.10
CA ASN A 182 22.39 16.42 -0.89
C ASN A 182 21.72 17.04 -2.12
N ASP A 183 21.80 16.38 -3.27
CA ASP A 183 21.25 16.86 -4.54
C ASP A 183 20.02 16.03 -4.91
N LEU A 184 18.84 16.60 -4.68
CA LEU A 184 17.55 15.93 -4.92
C LEU A 184 17.33 15.60 -6.40
N GLU A 185 17.81 16.45 -7.32
CA GLU A 185 17.65 16.22 -8.76
C GLU A 185 18.51 15.04 -9.22
N ALA A 186 19.77 14.99 -8.76
CA ALA A 186 20.66 13.87 -9.03
C ALA A 186 20.13 12.57 -8.42
N LEU A 187 19.60 12.62 -7.19
CA LEU A 187 19.01 11.45 -6.53
C LEU A 187 17.79 10.92 -7.30
N GLN A 188 16.87 11.78 -7.71
CA GLN A 188 15.69 11.37 -8.44
C GLN A 188 16.04 10.80 -9.82
N LYS A 189 16.95 11.44 -10.56
CA LYS A 189 17.45 10.90 -11.84
C LYS A 189 18.04 9.50 -11.66
N THR A 190 18.81 9.29 -10.59
CA THR A 190 19.40 7.99 -10.25
C THR A 190 18.32 6.97 -9.88
N ALA A 191 17.29 7.36 -9.13
CA ALA A 191 16.16 6.49 -8.79
C ALA A 191 15.44 5.96 -10.04
N TYR A 192 15.17 6.81 -11.03
CA TYR A 192 14.55 6.38 -12.29
C TYR A 192 15.46 5.48 -13.14
N GLN A 193 16.78 5.70 -13.12
CA GLN A 193 17.74 4.78 -13.74
C GLN A 193 17.71 3.40 -13.08
N ILE A 194 17.66 3.37 -11.75
CA ILE A 194 17.53 2.11 -10.98
C ILE A 194 16.19 1.43 -11.28
N LYS A 195 15.07 2.17 -11.32
CA LYS A 195 13.74 1.63 -11.72
C LYS A 195 13.84 0.94 -13.07
N THR A 196 14.47 1.58 -14.05
CA THR A 196 14.64 1.05 -15.42
C THR A 196 15.44 -0.26 -15.44
N VAL A 197 16.52 -0.34 -14.65
CA VAL A 197 17.32 -1.58 -14.55
C VAL A 197 16.55 -2.67 -13.83
N LEU A 198 15.92 -2.37 -12.70
CA LEU A 198 15.17 -3.35 -11.91
C LEU A 198 13.96 -3.92 -12.65
N GLN A 199 13.32 -3.13 -13.52
CA GLN A 199 12.24 -3.63 -14.38
C GLN A 199 12.67 -4.80 -15.28
N THR A 200 13.97 -4.98 -15.54
CA THR A 200 14.50 -6.10 -16.33
C THR A 200 14.77 -7.36 -15.51
N VAL A 201 14.75 -7.26 -14.18
CA VAL A 201 15.07 -8.37 -13.27
C VAL A 201 13.83 -9.26 -13.11
N ALA A 202 13.99 -10.56 -13.35
CA ALA A 202 12.92 -11.53 -13.19
C ALA A 202 12.39 -11.55 -11.76
N GLY A 203 11.06 -11.53 -11.60
CA GLY A 203 10.38 -11.54 -10.31
C GLY A 203 10.13 -10.16 -9.70
N MET A 204 10.58 -9.07 -10.32
CA MET A 204 10.23 -7.72 -9.86
C MET A 204 8.78 -7.37 -10.23
N THR A 205 7.98 -7.04 -9.22
CA THR A 205 6.60 -6.59 -9.35
C THR A 205 6.42 -5.24 -8.65
N ASP A 206 5.42 -4.46 -9.11
CA ASP A 206 4.95 -3.24 -8.44
C ASP A 206 6.06 -2.21 -8.10
N LEU A 207 7.02 -2.05 -9.02
CA LEU A 207 8.13 -1.10 -8.89
C LEU A 207 7.63 0.35 -8.94
N SER A 208 7.82 1.08 -7.84
CA SER A 208 7.51 2.50 -7.73
C SER A 208 8.73 3.32 -7.29
N VAL A 209 8.75 4.60 -7.63
CA VAL A 209 9.77 5.57 -7.18
C VAL A 209 9.04 6.66 -6.42
N PHE A 210 9.49 6.92 -5.19
CA PHE A 210 9.03 8.07 -4.43
C PHE A 210 9.70 9.33 -4.98
N ASP A 211 8.91 10.24 -5.53
CA ASP A 211 9.43 11.50 -6.05
C ASP A 211 9.93 12.39 -4.91
N ALA A 212 11.15 12.91 -5.07
CA ALA A 212 11.75 13.83 -4.11
C ALA A 212 11.09 15.23 -4.16
N PHE A 213 10.50 15.60 -5.31
CA PHE A 213 9.75 16.83 -5.47
C PHE A 213 8.27 16.61 -5.16
N GLY A 214 7.71 17.47 -4.33
CA GLY A 214 6.31 17.44 -3.94
C GLY A 214 5.39 18.20 -4.90
N GLN A 215 4.28 18.67 -4.35
CA GLN A 215 3.26 19.39 -5.12
C GLN A 215 3.78 20.77 -5.58
N PRO A 216 3.34 21.28 -6.73
CA PRO A 216 3.67 22.63 -7.17
C PRO A 216 3.09 23.64 -6.19
N THR A 217 3.89 24.63 -5.82
CA THR A 217 3.49 25.69 -4.90
C THR A 217 3.47 27.04 -5.62
N VAL A 218 2.51 27.89 -5.25
CA VAL A 218 2.51 29.30 -5.65
C VAL A 218 3.28 30.07 -4.59
N ASN A 219 4.47 30.54 -4.95
CA ASN A 219 5.26 31.39 -4.07
C ASN A 219 4.87 32.87 -4.28
N ILE A 220 4.47 33.53 -3.20
CA ILE A 220 4.13 34.95 -3.19
C ILE A 220 5.27 35.70 -2.51
N ASP A 221 6.19 36.23 -3.33
CA ASP A 221 7.32 37.01 -2.83
C ASP A 221 6.94 38.49 -2.70
N ILE A 222 7.13 39.05 -1.50
CA ILE A 222 6.76 40.43 -1.19
C ILE A 222 7.96 41.34 -1.42
N ASP A 223 7.89 42.14 -2.47
CA ASP A 223 8.83 43.25 -2.65
C ASP A 223 8.56 44.34 -1.59
N ARG A 224 9.46 44.39 -0.60
CA ARG A 224 9.39 45.35 0.51
C ARG A 224 9.49 46.79 0.06
N ASN A 225 10.25 47.08 -1.00
CA ASN A 225 10.42 48.45 -1.50
C ASN A 225 9.14 48.95 -2.17
N VAL A 226 8.44 48.07 -2.89
CA VAL A 226 7.15 48.39 -3.49
C VAL A 226 6.07 48.52 -2.39
N ALA A 227 6.00 47.57 -1.46
CA ALA A 227 5.04 47.61 -0.35
C ALA A 227 5.14 48.92 0.47
N ALA A 228 6.37 49.39 0.73
CA ALA A 228 6.62 50.64 1.44
C ALA A 228 6.05 51.87 0.73
N ARG A 229 6.02 51.89 -0.61
CA ARG A 229 5.42 53.01 -1.39
C ARG A 229 3.91 53.11 -1.18
N TYR A 230 3.26 52.01 -0.82
CA TYR A 230 1.83 51.95 -0.48
C TYR A 230 1.58 51.99 1.03
N GLY A 231 2.63 52.16 1.85
CA GLY A 231 2.51 52.17 3.31
C GLY A 231 2.11 50.81 3.91
N LEU A 232 2.34 49.70 3.19
CA LEU A 232 1.94 48.37 3.63
C LEU A 232 3.09 47.65 4.32
N ALA A 233 2.84 47.08 5.50
CA ALA A 233 3.78 46.18 6.13
C ALA A 233 3.69 44.78 5.50
N PRO A 234 4.81 44.04 5.33
CA PRO A 234 4.77 42.67 4.82
C PRO A 234 3.87 41.72 5.65
N GLY A 235 3.75 41.97 6.95
CA GLY A 235 2.86 41.19 7.84
C GLY A 235 1.38 41.35 7.50
N ASP A 236 0.96 42.56 7.11
CA ASP A 236 -0.42 42.84 6.71
C ASP A 236 -0.74 42.17 5.37
N ILE A 237 0.21 42.21 4.43
CA ILE A 237 0.10 41.55 3.13
C ILE A 237 -0.01 40.03 3.34
N ASN A 238 0.86 39.44 4.15
CA ASN A 238 0.81 38.00 4.46
C ASN A 238 -0.50 37.58 5.11
N SER A 239 -0.98 38.34 6.11
CA SER A 239 -2.26 38.06 6.78
C SER A 239 -3.43 38.14 5.81
N THR A 240 -3.39 39.13 4.91
CA THR A 240 -4.42 39.31 3.87
C THR A 240 -4.41 38.16 2.88
N VAL A 241 -3.23 37.75 2.40
CA VAL A 241 -3.07 36.61 1.48
C VAL A 241 -3.53 35.31 2.15
N GLN A 242 -3.16 35.10 3.41
CA GLN A 242 -3.57 33.92 4.17
C GLN A 242 -5.08 33.85 4.34
N ALA A 243 -5.73 34.95 4.75
CA ALA A 243 -7.18 35.01 4.85
C ALA A 243 -7.85 34.85 3.47
N ALA A 244 -7.33 35.49 2.43
CA ALA A 244 -7.93 35.47 1.10
C ALA A 244 -7.84 34.10 0.39
N ILE A 245 -6.73 33.37 0.55
CA ILE A 245 -6.47 32.10 -0.15
C ILE A 245 -6.68 30.90 0.78
N GLY A 246 -6.01 30.88 1.93
CA GLY A 246 -6.01 29.75 2.86
C GLY A 246 -7.20 29.73 3.81
N SER A 247 -7.95 30.84 3.88
CA SER A 247 -8.89 31.16 4.97
C SER A 247 -8.18 31.21 6.33
N GLN A 248 -8.71 32.03 7.24
CA GLN A 248 -8.15 32.17 8.59
C GLN A 248 -9.24 31.93 9.63
N THR A 249 -8.92 31.16 10.67
CA THR A 249 -9.83 30.97 11.80
C THR A 249 -9.99 32.29 12.56
N ALA A 250 -11.22 32.81 12.60
CA ALA A 250 -11.57 34.04 13.33
C ALA A 250 -11.95 33.77 14.78
N GLY A 251 -12.42 32.56 15.07
CA GLY A 251 -12.84 32.13 16.41
C GLY A 251 -13.56 30.79 16.34
N ASN A 252 -13.96 30.27 17.49
CA ASN A 252 -14.75 29.04 17.58
C ASN A 252 -16.16 29.35 18.05
N LEU A 253 -17.16 28.73 17.41
CA LEU A 253 -18.52 28.67 17.90
C LEU A 253 -18.67 27.45 18.80
N TYR A 254 -19.05 27.68 20.05
CA TYR A 254 -19.37 26.63 21.02
C TYR A 254 -20.88 26.45 21.07
N GLU A 255 -21.36 25.22 20.85
CA GLU A 255 -22.77 24.90 20.96
C GLU A 255 -23.16 24.80 22.44
N CYS A 256 -24.08 25.67 22.88
CA CYS A 256 -24.49 25.70 24.29
C CYS A 256 -25.13 24.36 24.70
N GLY A 257 -24.62 23.75 25.76
CA GLY A 257 -25.11 22.45 26.25
C GLY A 257 -24.53 21.23 25.52
N SER A 258 -23.50 21.41 24.70
CA SER A 258 -22.76 20.33 24.03
C SER A 258 -21.24 20.53 24.13
N ASP A 259 -20.47 19.47 23.96
CA ASP A 259 -19.00 19.53 23.83
C ASP A 259 -18.55 19.85 22.39
N ARG A 260 -19.51 20.12 21.49
CA ARG A 260 -19.23 20.46 20.09
C ARG A 260 -18.69 21.88 19.96
N ASN A 261 -17.59 22.00 19.22
CA ASN A 261 -17.04 23.27 18.77
C ASN A 261 -16.86 23.28 17.26
N PHE A 262 -17.05 24.44 16.65
CA PHE A 262 -16.92 24.63 15.21
C PHE A 262 -16.02 25.84 14.95
N PRO A 263 -14.89 25.67 14.23
CA PRO A 263 -14.08 26.81 13.83
C PRO A 263 -14.83 27.66 12.80
N CYS A 264 -14.89 28.97 13.04
CA CYS A 264 -15.41 29.96 12.12
C CYS A 264 -14.25 30.53 11.30
N PHE A 265 -14.35 30.46 9.98
CA PHE A 265 -13.31 30.92 9.06
C PHE A 265 -13.71 32.23 8.36
N ILE A 266 -12.72 33.10 8.13
CA ILE A 266 -12.82 34.25 7.25
C ILE A 266 -11.96 33.98 6.03
N GLY A 267 -12.54 34.14 4.85
CA GLY A 267 -11.81 34.09 3.58
C GLY A 267 -12.66 34.56 2.41
N ASN A 268 -12.09 34.56 1.21
CA ASN A 268 -12.84 34.89 0.01
C ASN A 268 -13.87 33.79 -0.28
N GLU A 269 -15.02 34.19 -0.85
CA GLU A 269 -16.04 33.24 -1.30
C GLU A 269 -15.43 32.25 -2.31
N PRO A 270 -15.53 30.92 -2.10
CA PRO A 270 -14.99 29.95 -3.03
C PRO A 270 -15.63 30.12 -4.39
N ARG A 271 -14.83 30.33 -5.45
CA ARG A 271 -15.33 30.27 -6.84
C ARG A 271 -15.50 28.81 -7.26
N GLY A 272 -16.54 28.16 -6.75
CA GLY A 272 -16.95 26.80 -7.08
C GLY A 272 -18.44 26.60 -6.79
N PRO A 273 -19.10 25.55 -7.33
CA PRO A 273 -20.49 25.28 -6.98
C PRO A 273 -20.61 25.10 -5.46
N PRO A 274 -21.59 25.71 -4.81
CA PRO A 274 -21.68 25.69 -3.35
C PRO A 274 -21.90 24.26 -2.85
N LEU A 275 -20.93 23.72 -2.11
CA LEU A 275 -21.07 22.47 -1.36
C LEU A 275 -22.12 22.57 -0.23
N THR A 276 -22.66 23.77 0.02
CA THR A 276 -23.63 24.03 1.07
C THR A 276 -24.88 24.72 0.53
N ARG A 277 -25.74 23.95 -0.16
CA ARG A 277 -27.09 24.42 -0.55
C ARG A 277 -28.06 24.64 0.63
N ARG A 278 -27.60 24.72 1.90
CA ARG A 278 -28.50 24.62 3.06
C ARG A 278 -28.32 25.60 4.21
N TRP A 279 -27.58 26.69 4.06
CA TRP A 279 -27.53 27.74 5.09
C TRP A 279 -27.78 29.12 4.46
N ARG A 280 -29.02 29.35 4.01
CA ARG A 280 -29.55 30.72 3.87
C ARG A 280 -30.42 31.02 5.10
N SER A 281 -30.16 32.19 5.67
CA SER A 281 -30.82 32.88 6.78
C SER A 281 -30.61 32.33 8.19
N ILE A 282 -29.57 32.81 8.86
CA ILE A 282 -29.74 33.35 10.22
C ILE A 282 -29.53 34.85 10.08
N ALA A 283 -30.63 35.57 9.88
CA ALA A 283 -30.66 37.01 10.07
C ALA A 283 -30.65 37.25 11.58
N VAL A 284 -29.57 37.86 12.08
CA VAL A 284 -29.56 38.44 13.42
C VAL A 284 -30.46 39.68 13.37
N ARG A 285 -31.57 39.65 14.12
CA ARG A 285 -32.21 40.85 14.65
C ARG A 285 -31.65 41.09 16.04
#